data_AF-A0A9X3J8J6-F1
#
_entry.id   AF-A0A9X3J8J6-F1
#
_cell.length_a   1.000
_cell.length_b   1.000
_cell.length_c   1.000
_cell.angle_alpha   90.00
_cell.angle_beta   90.00
_cell.angle_gamma   90.00
#
_symmetry.space_group_name_H-M   'P 1'
#
loop_
_entity.id
_entity.type
_entity.pdbx_description
1 polymer ?
#
loop_
_entity_poly.entity_id
_entity_poly.type
_entity_poly.pdbx_seq_one_letter_code
_entity_poly.pdbx_strand_id
1 'polypeptide(L)'
;MFRIIKIKKLAGANLVLYAILVVLTPFIMLQNYLQGFVRYLSGVQVTVIGISIPVVLLVFMVLLLFLLIIFKKYVTLFNLAGLAVLLFFLFAGQKISDFYIDFNYYDLQNNWHYFSYLFFSFISWSYFKEKQVPLHRIHLYTWLFALGISLFDELFQNQMSQRVFDLSDVAKDLWGTTTGMVLITFWFEKNKDSSFKIRQESVKAYFQNKYAILVVLLITTFVFFNVSSLLTSKVYGFYVILITCFLTVIIFSLVHLFKGFGKKIITLFFIVLIVGQAFLWFTNRNNNFIFHNNFLTVYRGWFMPFFDVMVFPDKTFRFVDKKVEFNNTDKKVIMKSDPDVILIGAGLYGEGGNGFPLKNETHFILNPTTKKAVQVLIFDSKSACLKYNELSDMGIKTVMVLHKSI
;
A
#
# COMPACT_ATOMS: atom_id res chain seq x y z
N MET A 1 -5.81 -35.60 4.32
CA MET A 1 -6.61 -34.78 3.40
C MET A 1 -8.01 -34.78 3.97
N PHE A 2 -8.53 -33.66 4.47
CA PHE A 2 -9.90 -33.62 4.97
C PHE A 2 -10.79 -34.26 3.91
N ARG A 3 -11.63 -35.23 4.31
CA ARG A 3 -12.84 -35.52 3.57
C ARG A 3 -13.58 -34.18 3.53
N ILE A 4 -13.38 -33.40 2.47
CA ILE A 4 -14.22 -32.25 2.14
C ILE A 4 -15.54 -32.90 1.74
N ILE A 5 -16.35 -33.18 2.77
CA ILE A 5 -17.62 -33.88 2.69
C ILE A 5 -18.53 -33.01 1.82
N LYS A 6 -18.87 -33.50 0.62
CA LYS A 6 -20.09 -33.17 -0.12
C LYS A 6 -20.48 -31.68 -0.32
N ILE A 7 -19.59 -30.69 -0.18
CA ILE A 7 -19.87 -29.29 -0.59
C ILE A 7 -19.61 -29.10 -2.10
N LYS A 8 -20.11 -30.01 -2.95
CA LYS A 8 -19.98 -29.86 -4.42
C LYS A 8 -21.14 -29.02 -4.99
N LYS A 9 -22.37 -29.31 -4.58
CA LYS A 9 -23.55 -28.58 -5.11
C LYS A 9 -23.70 -27.13 -4.65
N LEU A 10 -22.85 -26.63 -3.75
CA LEU A 10 -22.99 -25.29 -3.16
C LEU A 10 -21.84 -24.33 -3.48
N ALA A 11 -20.78 -24.74 -4.18
CA ALA A 11 -19.61 -23.88 -4.37
C ALA A 11 -19.93 -22.56 -5.10
N GLY A 12 -20.80 -22.60 -6.11
CA GLY A 12 -21.24 -21.38 -6.83
C GLY A 12 -22.11 -20.48 -5.96
N ALA A 13 -23.05 -21.05 -5.22
CA ALA A 13 -23.87 -20.30 -4.27
C ALA A 13 -22.99 -19.68 -3.17
N ASN A 14 -22.01 -20.41 -2.65
CA ASN A 14 -21.06 -19.92 -1.66
C ASN A 14 -20.23 -18.76 -2.19
N LEU A 15 -19.77 -18.82 -3.46
CA LEU A 15 -19.02 -17.72 -4.06
C LEU A 15 -19.87 -16.45 -4.19
N VAL A 16 -21.10 -16.57 -4.70
CA VAL A 16 -22.03 -15.44 -4.84
C VAL A 16 -22.42 -14.89 -3.47
N LEU A 17 -22.82 -15.75 -2.52
CA LEU A 17 -23.18 -15.34 -1.17
C LEU A 17 -22.01 -14.67 -0.45
N TYR A 18 -20.79 -15.18 -0.62
CA TYR A 18 -19.61 -14.58 -0.02
C TYR A 18 -19.26 -13.24 -0.68
N ALA A 19 -19.35 -13.13 -2.01
CA ALA A 19 -19.17 -11.86 -2.70
C ALA A 19 -20.18 -10.80 -2.20
N ILE A 20 -21.45 -11.18 -2.06
CA ILE A 20 -22.50 -10.35 -1.47
C ILE A 20 -22.14 -9.99 -0.02
N LEU A 21 -21.67 -10.95 0.78
CA LEU A 21 -21.29 -10.72 2.16
C LEU A 21 -20.12 -9.74 2.28
N VAL A 22 -19.11 -9.84 1.41
CA VAL A 22 -17.98 -8.91 1.37
C VAL A 22 -18.46 -7.48 1.13
N VAL A 23 -19.42 -7.28 0.21
CA VAL A 23 -20.00 -5.96 -0.08
C VAL A 23 -20.95 -5.49 1.03
N LEU A 24 -21.74 -6.38 1.63
CA LEU A 24 -22.74 -6.00 2.64
C LEU A 24 -22.16 -5.82 4.05
N THR A 25 -21.07 -6.52 4.39
CA THR A 25 -20.46 -6.49 5.74
C THR A 25 -20.08 -5.09 6.22
N PRO A 26 -19.46 -4.20 5.42
CA PRO A 26 -19.16 -2.84 5.87
C PRO A 26 -20.41 -2.11 6.33
N PHE A 27 -21.52 -2.25 5.61
CA PHE A 27 -22.81 -1.63 5.95
C PHE A 27 -23.40 -2.22 7.24
N ILE A 28 -23.37 -3.54 7.40
CA ILE A 28 -23.84 -4.22 8.61
C ILE A 28 -23.00 -3.81 9.82
N MET A 29 -21.68 -3.68 9.65
CA MET A 29 -20.77 -3.25 10.71
C MET A 29 -20.98 -1.78 11.10
N LEU A 30 -21.26 -0.91 10.13
CA LEU A 30 -21.61 0.51 10.34
C LEU A 30 -22.94 0.66 11.08
N GLN A 31 -23.98 -0.07 10.66
CA GLN A 31 -25.32 0.06 11.24
C GLN A 31 -25.41 -0.47 12.68
N ASN A 32 -24.61 -1.46 13.05
CA ASN A 32 -24.71 -2.15 14.35
C ASN A 32 -23.63 -1.73 15.37
N TYR A 33 -22.92 -0.62 15.17
CA TYR A 33 -21.81 -0.17 16.03
C TYR A 33 -20.68 -1.21 16.23
N LEU A 34 -20.64 -2.26 15.41
CA LEU A 34 -19.66 -3.34 15.52
C LEU A 34 -18.23 -2.83 15.35
N GLN A 35 -18.07 -1.76 14.56
CA GLN A 35 -16.81 -1.05 14.38
C GLN A 35 -16.21 -0.55 15.71
N GLY A 36 -17.02 0.06 16.58
CA GLY A 36 -16.56 0.53 17.88
C GLY A 36 -16.08 -0.60 18.78
N PHE A 37 -16.80 -1.73 18.76
CA PHE A 37 -16.42 -2.92 19.52
C PHE A 37 -15.14 -3.58 19.00
N VAL A 38 -15.00 -3.75 17.68
CA VAL A 38 -13.77 -4.30 17.06
C VAL A 38 -12.58 -3.40 17.33
N ARG A 39 -12.76 -2.08 17.27
CA ARG A 39 -11.72 -1.11 17.63
C ARG A 39 -11.32 -1.21 19.10
N TYR A 40 -12.30 -1.34 20.00
CA TYR A 40 -12.05 -1.56 21.42
C TYR A 40 -11.21 -2.83 21.65
N LEU A 41 -11.62 -3.96 21.05
CA LEU A 41 -10.87 -5.21 21.14
C LEU A 41 -9.45 -5.10 20.57
N SER A 42 -9.28 -4.40 19.45
CA SER A 42 -7.97 -4.16 18.82
C SER A 42 -7.07 -3.26 19.69
N GLY A 43 -7.66 -2.44 20.56
CA GLY A 43 -6.96 -1.58 21.52
C GLY A 43 -6.61 -2.25 22.85
N VAL A 44 -7.11 -3.45 23.15
CA VAL A 44 -6.78 -4.16 24.39
C VAL A 44 -5.32 -4.59 24.36
N GLN A 45 -4.56 -4.16 25.36
CA GLN A 45 -3.14 -4.48 25.51
C GLN A 45 -2.91 -5.23 26.82
N VAL A 46 -1.98 -6.17 26.81
CA VAL A 46 -1.48 -6.85 28.01
C VAL A 46 0.00 -6.53 28.15
N THR A 47 0.40 -6.11 29.34
CA THR A 47 1.80 -5.79 29.63
C THR A 47 2.55 -7.04 30.08
N VAL A 48 3.54 -7.48 29.31
CA VAL A 48 4.41 -8.61 29.63
C VAL A 48 5.84 -8.10 29.75
N ILE A 49 6.45 -8.19 30.93
CA ILE A 49 7.84 -7.72 31.19
C ILE A 49 8.02 -6.24 30.78
N GLY A 50 7.05 -5.38 31.15
CA GLY A 50 7.08 -3.96 30.82
C GLY A 50 6.79 -3.61 29.35
N ILE A 51 6.55 -4.59 28.48
CA ILE A 51 6.20 -4.38 27.08
C ILE A 51 4.69 -4.54 26.92
N SER A 52 4.01 -3.50 26.43
CA SER A 52 2.58 -3.56 26.09
C SER A 52 2.37 -4.28 24.76
N ILE A 53 1.76 -5.47 24.80
CA ILE A 53 1.48 -6.30 23.64
C ILE A 53 -0.03 -6.29 23.34
N PRO A 54 -0.47 -5.93 22.13
CA PRO A 54 -1.88 -6.02 21.75
C PRO A 54 -2.40 -7.46 21.84
N VAL A 55 -3.57 -7.67 22.49
CA VAL A 55 -4.17 -9.00 22.69
C VAL A 55 -4.46 -9.68 21.36
N VAL A 56 -4.94 -8.94 20.36
CA VAL A 56 -5.21 -9.45 19.01
C VAL A 56 -3.95 -10.09 18.39
N LEU A 57 -2.79 -9.46 18.57
CA LEU A 57 -1.52 -10.01 18.09
C LEU A 57 -1.16 -11.32 18.81
N LEU A 58 -1.37 -11.38 20.12
CA LEU A 58 -1.12 -12.58 20.92
C LEU A 58 -2.03 -13.73 20.47
N VAL A 59 -3.33 -13.48 20.30
CA VAL A 59 -4.30 -14.47 19.79
C VAL A 59 -3.89 -14.98 18.41
N PHE A 60 -3.48 -14.07 17.51
CA PHE A 60 -3.00 -14.43 16.19
C PHE A 60 -1.75 -15.32 16.26
N MET A 61 -0.77 -14.98 17.11
CA MET A 61 0.46 -15.76 17.28
C MET A 61 0.17 -17.16 17.84
N VAL A 62 -0.73 -17.28 18.82
CA VAL A 62 -1.17 -18.57 19.37
C VAL A 62 -1.86 -19.41 18.30
N LEU A 63 -2.78 -18.81 17.53
CA LEU A 63 -3.46 -19.49 16.43
C LEU A 63 -2.46 -19.96 15.37
N LEU A 64 -1.51 -19.09 14.97
CA LEU A 64 -0.48 -19.42 14.00
C LEU A 64 0.39 -20.58 14.48
N LEU A 65 0.83 -20.55 15.75
CA LEU A 65 1.62 -21.62 16.36
C LEU A 65 0.84 -22.93 16.42
N PHE A 66 -0.44 -22.88 16.82
CA PHE A 66 -1.34 -24.03 16.84
C PHE A 66 -1.49 -24.65 15.43
N LEU A 67 -1.71 -23.81 14.41
CA LEU A 67 -1.77 -24.25 13.01
C LEU A 67 -0.44 -24.87 12.56
N LEU A 68 0.70 -24.26 12.88
CA LEU A 68 2.02 -24.81 12.56
C LEU A 68 2.26 -26.16 13.23
N ILE A 69 1.82 -26.35 14.48
CA ILE A 69 1.93 -27.63 15.20
C ILE A 69 1.06 -28.70 14.53
N ILE A 70 -0.19 -28.37 14.23
CA ILE A 70 -1.12 -29.30 13.55
C ILE A 70 -0.59 -29.69 12.17
N PHE A 71 -0.10 -28.70 11.43
CA PHE A 71 0.36 -28.89 10.06
C PHE A 71 1.85 -29.20 9.93
N LYS A 72 2.58 -29.42 11.03
CA LYS A 72 4.05 -29.61 11.03
C LYS A 72 4.53 -30.69 10.05
N LYS A 73 3.75 -31.77 9.93
CA LYS A 73 4.05 -32.90 9.02
C LYS A 73 3.92 -32.55 7.54
N TYR A 74 3.26 -31.43 7.23
CA TYR A 74 2.99 -30.95 5.87
C TYR A 74 3.83 -29.72 5.51
N VAL A 75 4.60 -29.18 6.46
CA VAL A 75 5.49 -28.04 6.22
C VAL A 75 6.67 -28.52 5.38
N THR A 76 6.74 -28.07 4.13
CA THR A 76 7.92 -28.22 3.27
C THR A 76 8.62 -26.88 3.08
N LEU A 77 9.86 -26.88 2.56
CA LEU A 77 10.58 -25.65 2.21
C LEU A 77 9.75 -24.76 1.26
N PHE A 78 8.96 -25.37 0.37
CA PHE A 78 8.07 -24.65 -0.54
C PHE A 78 6.90 -23.97 0.21
N ASN A 79 6.35 -24.62 1.23
CA ASN A 79 5.32 -24.04 2.11
C ASN A 79 5.88 -22.90 2.95
N LEU A 80 7.11 -23.05 3.45
CA LEU A 80 7.83 -22.02 4.19
C LEU A 80 8.13 -20.81 3.30
N ALA A 81 8.50 -21.03 2.03
CA ALA A 81 8.65 -19.94 1.06
C ALA A 81 7.32 -19.20 0.84
N GLY A 82 6.20 -19.92 0.69
CA GLY A 82 4.88 -19.31 0.61
C GLY A 82 4.51 -18.51 1.86
N LEU A 83 4.86 -19.00 3.06
CA LEU A 83 4.65 -18.29 4.32
C LEU A 83 5.54 -17.05 4.42
N ALA A 84 6.79 -17.13 4.00
CA ALA A 84 7.71 -16.00 3.97
C ALA A 84 7.21 -14.90 3.02
N VAL A 85 6.69 -15.28 1.84
CA VAL A 85 6.02 -14.35 0.91
C VAL A 85 4.80 -13.73 1.58
N LEU A 86 3.97 -14.51 2.28
CA LEU A 86 2.83 -13.95 3.01
C LEU A 86 3.27 -12.93 4.08
N LEU A 87 4.27 -13.27 4.90
CA LEU A 87 4.77 -12.36 5.94
C LEU A 87 5.34 -11.08 5.33
N PHE A 88 6.07 -11.20 4.21
CA PHE A 88 6.52 -10.05 3.43
C PHE A 88 5.34 -9.21 2.94
N PHE A 89 4.23 -9.84 2.53
CA PHE A 89 3.06 -9.14 2.02
C PHE A 89 2.32 -8.36 3.11
N LEU A 90 2.17 -8.96 4.30
CA LEU A 90 1.61 -8.27 5.46
C LEU A 90 2.50 -7.09 5.88
N PHE A 91 3.83 -7.30 5.88
CA PHE A 91 4.79 -6.24 6.23
C PHE A 91 4.79 -5.09 5.21
N ALA A 92 4.83 -5.40 3.92
CA ALA A 92 4.74 -4.42 2.85
C ALA A 92 3.40 -3.67 2.90
N GLY A 93 2.30 -4.41 3.11
CA GLY A 93 0.96 -3.89 3.41
C GLY A 93 1.01 -2.77 4.43
N GLN A 94 1.53 -3.08 5.62
CA GLN A 94 1.64 -2.14 6.74
C GLN A 94 2.53 -0.93 6.45
N LYS A 95 3.58 -1.11 5.65
CA LYS A 95 4.51 -0.01 5.33
C LYS A 95 3.97 0.91 4.25
N ILE A 96 3.20 0.39 3.31
CA ILE A 96 2.68 1.14 2.15
C ILE A 96 1.33 1.78 2.47
N SER A 97 0.47 1.13 3.26
CA SER A 97 -0.85 1.64 3.64
C SER A 97 -0.79 3.05 4.23
N ASP A 98 -1.84 3.84 3.97
CA ASP A 98 -1.93 5.29 4.19
C ASP A 98 -1.11 5.83 5.37
N PHE A 99 -0.05 6.55 5.01
CA PHE A 99 0.93 7.11 5.95
C PHE A 99 0.27 7.95 7.06
N TYR A 100 -0.69 8.79 6.68
CA TYR A 100 -1.31 9.72 7.61
C TYR A 100 -2.31 9.10 8.57
N ILE A 101 -2.59 7.81 8.42
CA ILE A 101 -3.63 7.17 9.19
C ILE A 101 -3.05 6.48 10.45
N ASP A 102 -1.72 6.31 10.56
CA ASP A 102 -1.02 5.69 11.72
C ASP A 102 -1.71 4.42 12.24
N PHE A 103 -2.37 3.68 11.34
CA PHE A 103 -3.06 2.46 11.69
C PHE A 103 -2.05 1.34 11.84
N ASN A 104 -2.28 0.53 12.86
CA ASN A 104 -1.56 -0.71 13.03
C ASN A 104 -2.19 -1.79 12.14
N TYR A 105 -1.36 -2.68 11.57
CA TYR A 105 -1.86 -3.77 10.70
C TYR A 105 -2.83 -4.72 11.44
N TYR A 106 -2.68 -4.80 12.75
CA TYR A 106 -3.53 -5.62 13.61
C TYR A 106 -4.84 -4.92 13.99
N ASP A 107 -5.08 -3.69 13.52
CA ASP A 107 -6.38 -3.06 13.63
C ASP A 107 -7.34 -3.77 12.68
N LEU A 108 -8.10 -4.71 13.23
CA LEU A 108 -8.98 -5.59 12.48
C LEU A 108 -10.03 -4.79 11.71
N GLN A 109 -10.48 -3.65 12.25
CA GLN A 109 -11.47 -2.80 11.59
C GLN A 109 -10.93 -2.22 10.27
N ASN A 110 -9.64 -1.95 10.19
CA ASN A 110 -9.04 -1.30 9.02
C ASN A 110 -8.47 -2.32 8.03
N ASN A 111 -8.15 -3.52 8.51
CA ASN A 111 -7.48 -4.55 7.71
C ASN A 111 -8.36 -5.77 7.39
N TRP A 112 -9.63 -5.81 7.83
CA TRP A 112 -10.53 -6.94 7.56
C TRP A 112 -10.70 -7.22 6.07
N HIS A 113 -10.71 -6.17 5.24
CA HIS A 113 -10.74 -6.25 3.79
C HIS A 113 -9.67 -7.20 3.22
N TYR A 114 -8.41 -7.09 3.66
CA TYR A 114 -7.34 -7.99 3.22
C TYR A 114 -7.67 -9.46 3.49
N PHE A 115 -8.18 -9.76 4.69
CA PHE A 115 -8.56 -11.12 5.06
C PHE A 115 -9.78 -11.61 4.28
N SER A 116 -10.78 -10.75 4.12
CA SER A 116 -12.00 -11.05 3.35
C SER A 116 -11.67 -11.45 1.92
N TYR A 117 -10.80 -10.69 1.26
CA TYR A 117 -10.39 -10.95 -0.12
C TYR A 117 -9.39 -12.12 -0.26
N LEU A 118 -8.57 -12.37 0.78
CA LEU A 118 -7.80 -13.61 0.87
C LEU A 118 -8.74 -14.82 0.89
N PHE A 119 -9.77 -14.82 1.73
CA PHE A 119 -10.78 -15.89 1.78
C PHE A 119 -11.61 -15.96 0.49
N PHE A 120 -11.95 -14.83 -0.12
CA PHE A 120 -12.60 -14.77 -1.43
C PHE A 120 -11.80 -15.54 -2.48
N SER A 121 -10.47 -15.41 -2.48
CA SER A 121 -9.61 -16.14 -3.41
C SER A 121 -9.68 -17.66 -3.19
N PHE A 122 -9.81 -18.12 -1.94
CA PHE A 122 -9.94 -19.54 -1.60
C PHE A 122 -11.29 -20.13 -2.03
N ILE A 123 -12.37 -19.38 -1.83
CA ILE A 123 -13.72 -19.76 -2.26
C ILE A 123 -13.79 -19.80 -3.79
N SER A 124 -13.22 -18.78 -4.45
CA SER A 124 -13.12 -18.70 -5.91
C SER A 124 -12.32 -19.88 -6.47
N TRP A 125 -11.16 -20.18 -5.90
CA TRP A 125 -10.36 -21.35 -6.28
C TRP A 125 -11.15 -22.65 -6.12
N SER A 126 -11.83 -22.85 -4.99
CA SER A 126 -12.64 -24.05 -4.76
C SER A 126 -13.72 -24.21 -5.84
N TYR A 127 -14.44 -23.13 -6.16
CA TYR A 127 -15.46 -23.11 -7.20
C TYR A 127 -14.88 -23.43 -8.59
N PHE A 128 -13.83 -22.73 -9.00
CA PHE A 128 -13.25 -22.94 -10.34
C PHE A 128 -12.53 -24.29 -10.47
N LYS A 129 -11.96 -24.81 -9.37
CA LYS A 129 -11.34 -26.14 -9.36
C LYS A 129 -12.39 -27.23 -9.57
N GLU A 130 -13.57 -27.10 -8.97
CA GLU A 130 -14.69 -28.01 -9.23
C GLU A 130 -15.12 -28.00 -10.70
N LYS A 131 -15.08 -26.82 -11.34
CA LYS A 131 -15.32 -26.64 -12.79
C LYS A 131 -14.13 -27.04 -13.67
N GLN A 132 -13.09 -27.65 -13.09
CA GLN A 132 -11.88 -28.10 -13.80
C GLN A 132 -11.16 -26.98 -14.57
N VAL A 133 -11.30 -25.73 -14.12
CA VAL A 133 -10.62 -24.59 -14.74
C VAL A 133 -9.12 -24.67 -14.43
N PRO A 134 -8.22 -24.44 -15.40
CA PRO A 134 -6.79 -24.46 -15.15
C PRO A 134 -6.36 -23.30 -14.25
N LEU A 135 -5.38 -23.53 -13.36
CA LEU A 135 -5.02 -22.60 -12.28
C LEU A 135 -4.65 -21.18 -12.78
N HIS A 136 -4.03 -21.04 -13.95
CA HIS A 136 -3.72 -19.73 -14.51
C HIS A 136 -4.98 -18.88 -14.80
N ARG A 137 -6.07 -19.51 -15.25
CA ARG A 137 -7.36 -18.85 -15.45
C ARG A 137 -8.06 -18.59 -14.11
N ILE A 138 -7.91 -19.49 -13.14
CA ILE A 138 -8.43 -19.27 -11.78
C ILE A 138 -7.84 -17.97 -11.20
N HIS A 139 -6.52 -17.79 -11.27
CA HIS A 139 -5.87 -16.56 -10.80
C HIS A 139 -6.40 -15.32 -11.53
N LEU A 140 -6.45 -15.36 -12.87
CA LEU A 140 -6.92 -14.22 -13.64
C LEU A 140 -8.38 -13.86 -13.33
N TYR A 141 -9.28 -14.83 -13.34
CA TYR A 141 -10.70 -14.59 -13.07
C TYR A 141 -10.93 -14.11 -11.64
N THR A 142 -10.29 -14.74 -10.66
CA THR A 142 -10.42 -14.34 -9.26
C THR A 142 -9.91 -12.90 -9.05
N TRP A 143 -8.81 -12.51 -9.70
CA TRP A 143 -8.29 -11.14 -9.62
C TRP A 143 -9.25 -10.13 -10.28
N LEU A 144 -9.77 -10.44 -11.47
CA LEU A 144 -10.72 -9.58 -12.19
C LEU A 144 -12.06 -9.45 -11.44
N PHE A 145 -12.57 -10.54 -10.86
CA PHE A 145 -13.78 -10.49 -10.04
C PHE A 145 -13.55 -9.69 -8.76
N ALA A 146 -12.41 -9.86 -8.09
CA ALA A 146 -12.08 -9.05 -6.92
C ALA A 146 -11.99 -7.55 -7.27
N LEU A 147 -11.36 -7.20 -8.40
CA LEU A 147 -11.32 -5.81 -8.88
C LEU A 147 -12.74 -5.28 -9.14
N GLY A 148 -13.58 -6.06 -9.82
CA GLY A 148 -14.95 -5.66 -10.13
C GLY A 148 -15.82 -5.48 -8.89
N ILE A 149 -15.74 -6.41 -7.92
CA ILE A 149 -16.48 -6.35 -6.65
C ILE A 149 -16.02 -5.14 -5.84
N SER A 150 -14.71 -4.92 -5.72
CA SER A 150 -14.15 -3.83 -4.95
C SER A 150 -14.44 -2.45 -5.55
N LEU A 151 -14.32 -2.31 -6.88
CA LEU A 151 -14.75 -1.08 -7.56
C LEU A 151 -16.23 -0.82 -7.37
N PHE A 152 -17.07 -1.86 -7.44
CA PHE A 152 -18.51 -1.73 -7.21
C PHE A 152 -18.82 -1.27 -5.79
N ASP A 153 -18.17 -1.88 -4.79
CA ASP A 153 -18.30 -1.50 -3.38
C ASP A 153 -17.94 -0.03 -3.16
N GLU A 154 -16.77 0.41 -3.63
CA GLU A 154 -16.33 1.81 -3.51
C GLU A 154 -17.25 2.79 -4.26
N LEU A 155 -17.72 2.45 -5.47
CA LEU A 155 -18.67 3.28 -6.21
C LEU A 155 -20.00 3.39 -5.46
N PHE A 156 -20.50 2.29 -4.92
CA PHE A 156 -21.76 2.25 -4.20
C PHE A 156 -21.67 3.00 -2.86
N GLN A 157 -20.58 2.81 -2.10
CA GLN A 157 -20.31 3.56 -0.88
C GLN A 157 -20.18 5.06 -1.14
N ASN A 158 -19.49 5.47 -2.21
CA ASN A 158 -19.37 6.86 -2.63
C ASN A 158 -20.75 7.50 -2.92
N GLN A 159 -21.69 6.75 -3.50
CA GLN A 159 -23.06 7.23 -3.73
C GLN A 159 -23.89 7.32 -2.44
N MET A 160 -23.73 6.36 -1.53
CA MET A 160 -24.57 6.26 -0.32
C MET A 160 -24.10 7.11 0.86
N SER A 161 -22.79 7.29 1.05
CA SER A 161 -22.21 7.78 2.31
C SER A 161 -21.46 9.12 2.20
N GLN A 162 -21.53 9.80 1.06
CA GLN A 162 -20.67 10.95 0.71
C GLN A 162 -19.16 10.66 0.86
N ARG A 163 -18.79 9.38 1.01
CA ARG A 163 -17.40 8.94 1.15
C ARG A 163 -16.63 9.24 -0.12
N VAL A 164 -15.35 9.56 0.03
CA VAL A 164 -14.46 9.74 -1.11
C VAL A 164 -14.14 8.36 -1.70
N PHE A 165 -14.54 8.10 -2.95
CA PHE A 165 -14.08 6.96 -3.74
C PHE A 165 -12.56 6.84 -3.69
N ASP A 166 -12.06 5.77 -3.06
CA ASP A 166 -10.64 5.61 -2.75
C ASP A 166 -10.06 4.37 -3.47
N LEU A 167 -9.23 4.63 -4.48
CA LEU A 167 -8.52 3.57 -5.21
C LEU A 167 -7.47 2.87 -4.34
N SER A 168 -7.05 3.46 -3.22
CA SER A 168 -6.19 2.82 -2.22
C SER A 168 -6.88 1.57 -1.68
N ASP A 169 -8.15 1.68 -1.31
CA ASP A 169 -8.93 0.55 -0.77
C ASP A 169 -9.14 -0.57 -1.78
N VAL A 170 -9.39 -0.21 -3.05
CA VAL A 170 -9.45 -1.20 -4.14
C VAL A 170 -8.14 -1.96 -4.30
N ALA A 171 -7.02 -1.26 -4.19
CA ALA A 171 -5.71 -1.89 -4.27
C ALA A 171 -5.42 -2.79 -3.06
N LYS A 172 -5.88 -2.42 -1.86
CA LYS A 172 -5.79 -3.24 -0.63
C LYS A 172 -6.58 -4.55 -0.78
N ASP A 173 -7.78 -4.50 -1.33
CA ASP A 173 -8.61 -5.68 -1.62
C ASP A 173 -7.91 -6.64 -2.60
N LEU A 174 -7.30 -6.09 -3.65
CA LEU A 174 -6.50 -6.87 -4.60
C LEU A 174 -5.21 -7.42 -3.99
N TRP A 175 -4.61 -6.72 -3.02
CA TRP A 175 -3.47 -7.20 -2.26
C TRP A 175 -3.84 -8.42 -1.41
N GLY A 176 -5.00 -8.38 -0.72
CA GLY A 176 -5.55 -9.53 -0.02
C GLY A 176 -5.82 -10.71 -0.95
N THR A 177 -6.46 -10.44 -2.10
CA THR A 177 -6.76 -11.44 -3.14
C THR A 177 -5.50 -12.14 -3.66
N THR A 178 -4.47 -11.37 -4.03
CA THR A 178 -3.22 -11.93 -4.55
C THR A 178 -2.43 -12.69 -3.47
N THR A 179 -2.48 -12.25 -2.21
CA THR A 179 -1.92 -12.99 -1.07
C THR A 179 -2.56 -14.38 -0.96
N GLY A 180 -3.88 -14.46 -1.07
CA GLY A 180 -4.59 -15.74 -1.04
C GLY A 180 -4.26 -16.64 -2.24
N MET A 181 -4.08 -16.09 -3.45
CA MET A 181 -3.61 -16.86 -4.62
C MET A 181 -2.20 -17.43 -4.42
N VAL A 182 -1.29 -16.69 -3.79
CA VAL A 182 0.04 -17.19 -3.41
C VAL A 182 -0.12 -18.37 -2.46
N LEU A 183 -0.94 -18.25 -1.41
CA LEU A 183 -1.19 -19.36 -0.49
C LEU A 183 -1.76 -20.59 -1.21
N ILE A 184 -2.77 -20.41 -2.05
CA ILE A 184 -3.38 -21.49 -2.85
C ILE A 184 -2.32 -22.19 -3.70
N THR A 185 -1.48 -21.42 -4.40
CA THR A 185 -0.43 -21.94 -5.28
C THR A 185 0.64 -22.71 -4.51
N PHE A 186 1.08 -22.19 -3.37
CA PHE A 186 2.21 -22.77 -2.61
C PHE A 186 1.79 -23.88 -1.64
N TRP A 187 0.57 -23.81 -1.07
CA TRP A 187 0.10 -24.76 -0.07
C TRP A 187 -0.85 -25.83 -0.59
N PHE A 188 -1.74 -25.48 -1.52
CA PHE A 188 -2.81 -26.38 -1.95
C PHE A 188 -2.51 -27.04 -3.31
N GLU A 189 -1.88 -26.33 -4.24
CA GLU A 189 -1.57 -26.83 -5.60
C GLU A 189 -0.13 -27.36 -5.71
N LYS A 190 0.22 -28.31 -4.83
CA LYS A 190 1.52 -29.01 -4.81
C LYS A 190 1.62 -29.97 -6.00
N ASN A 191 1.88 -29.47 -7.20
CA ASN A 191 2.11 -30.31 -8.38
C ASN A 191 3.59 -30.59 -8.60
N LYS A 192 3.89 -31.87 -8.90
CA LYS A 192 5.24 -32.36 -9.27
C LYS A 192 5.70 -31.88 -10.65
N ASP A 193 4.78 -31.44 -11.52
CA ASP A 193 5.03 -31.30 -12.97
C ASP A 193 5.12 -29.87 -13.52
N SER A 194 5.66 -28.92 -12.77
CA SER A 194 5.96 -27.63 -13.40
C SER A 194 7.20 -27.02 -12.79
N SER A 195 8.30 -27.05 -13.55
CA SER A 195 9.44 -26.18 -13.30
C SER A 195 8.92 -24.76 -13.07
N PHE A 196 9.25 -24.18 -11.92
CA PHE A 196 8.88 -22.82 -11.55
C PHE A 196 9.53 -21.85 -12.55
N LYS A 197 8.80 -21.51 -13.62
CA LYS A 197 9.24 -20.63 -14.69
C LYS A 197 8.34 -19.40 -14.70
N ILE A 198 8.87 -18.30 -14.17
CA ILE A 198 8.20 -17.00 -14.20
C ILE A 198 8.29 -16.42 -15.62
N ARG A 199 9.49 -16.39 -16.19
CA ARG A 199 9.74 -15.81 -17.50
C ARG A 199 9.32 -16.75 -18.63
N GLN A 200 8.57 -16.22 -19.60
CA GLN A 200 8.12 -16.93 -20.79
C GLN A 200 8.68 -16.30 -22.07
N GLU A 201 8.73 -17.09 -23.15
CA GLU A 201 9.28 -16.66 -24.45
C GLU A 201 8.35 -15.74 -25.23
N SER A 202 7.04 -15.89 -25.05
CA SER A 202 6.04 -15.01 -25.65
C SER A 202 5.14 -14.39 -24.57
N VAL A 203 4.62 -13.19 -24.83
CA VAL A 203 3.69 -12.50 -23.92
C VAL A 203 2.45 -13.37 -23.65
N LYS A 204 1.90 -14.02 -24.68
CA LYS A 204 0.75 -14.93 -24.56
C LYS A 204 1.00 -16.09 -23.59
N ALA A 205 2.23 -16.63 -23.54
CA ALA A 205 2.58 -17.73 -22.66
C ALA A 205 2.54 -17.35 -21.16
N TYR A 206 2.70 -16.06 -20.81
CA TYR A 206 2.53 -15.61 -19.42
C TYR A 206 1.11 -15.87 -18.91
N PHE A 207 0.10 -15.72 -19.76
CA PHE A 207 -1.30 -15.97 -19.41
C PHE A 207 -1.68 -17.45 -19.36
N GLN A 208 -0.79 -18.35 -19.79
CA GLN A 208 -1.02 -19.80 -19.81
C GLN A 208 -0.27 -20.53 -18.69
N ASN A 209 0.77 -19.90 -18.12
CA ASN A 209 1.55 -20.46 -17.03
C ASN A 209 1.09 -19.91 -15.67
N LYS A 210 0.74 -20.82 -14.73
CA LYS A 210 0.18 -20.48 -13.42
C LYS A 210 1.09 -19.60 -12.54
N TYR A 211 2.40 -19.77 -12.62
CA TYR A 211 3.36 -18.96 -11.86
C TYR A 211 3.62 -17.62 -12.54
N ALA A 212 3.75 -17.63 -13.86
CA ALA A 212 3.98 -16.43 -14.64
C ALA A 212 2.84 -15.42 -14.49
N ILE A 213 1.58 -15.86 -14.65
CA ILE A 213 0.42 -14.97 -14.46
C ILE A 213 0.31 -14.47 -13.03
N LEU A 214 0.58 -15.33 -12.03
CA LEU A 214 0.56 -14.93 -10.62
C LEU A 214 1.55 -13.80 -10.36
N VAL A 215 2.77 -13.90 -10.89
CA VAL A 215 3.78 -12.85 -10.74
C VAL A 215 3.39 -11.57 -11.46
N VAL A 216 2.79 -11.65 -12.66
CA VAL A 216 2.28 -10.45 -13.35
C VAL A 216 1.20 -9.76 -12.51
N LEU A 217 0.19 -10.51 -12.04
CA LEU A 217 -0.88 -9.95 -11.21
C LEU A 217 -0.34 -9.36 -9.91
N LEU A 218 0.64 -10.02 -9.30
CA LEU A 218 1.31 -9.56 -8.08
C LEU A 218 2.07 -8.25 -8.31
N ILE A 219 2.83 -8.13 -9.41
CA ILE A 219 3.50 -6.88 -9.80
C ILE A 219 2.46 -5.79 -10.03
N THR A 220 1.40 -6.07 -10.79
CA THR A 220 0.33 -5.10 -11.07
C THR A 220 -0.31 -4.60 -9.78
N THR A 221 -0.72 -5.51 -8.89
CA THR A 221 -1.32 -5.13 -7.60
C THR A 221 -0.34 -4.34 -6.73
N PHE A 222 0.92 -4.76 -6.67
CA PHE A 222 1.93 -4.05 -5.87
C PHE A 222 2.14 -2.61 -6.37
N VAL A 223 2.29 -2.44 -7.68
CA VAL A 223 2.40 -1.11 -8.31
C VAL A 223 1.14 -0.30 -8.03
N PHE A 224 -0.04 -0.88 -8.27
CA PHE A 224 -1.32 -0.22 -8.05
C PHE A 224 -1.43 0.29 -6.61
N PHE A 225 -1.12 -0.56 -5.63
CA PHE A 225 -1.18 -0.26 -4.21
C PHE A 225 -0.22 0.86 -3.80
N ASN A 226 1.01 0.88 -4.31
CA ASN A 226 1.94 1.99 -4.05
C ASN A 226 1.45 3.30 -4.67
N VAL A 227 0.98 3.27 -5.92
CA VAL A 227 0.56 4.48 -6.64
C VAL A 227 -0.72 5.05 -6.04
N SER A 228 -1.72 4.21 -5.75
CA SER A 228 -3.00 4.66 -5.18
C SER A 228 -2.84 5.20 -3.76
N SER A 229 -1.93 4.64 -2.95
CA SER A 229 -1.62 5.17 -1.61
C SER A 229 -0.98 6.58 -1.62
N LEU A 230 -0.36 6.98 -2.74
CA LEU A 230 0.23 8.30 -2.91
C LEU A 230 -0.70 9.30 -3.61
N LEU A 231 -1.80 8.83 -4.20
CA LEU A 231 -2.72 9.63 -5.02
C LEU A 231 -4.17 9.34 -4.62
N THR A 232 -4.48 9.58 -3.35
CA THR A 232 -5.77 9.23 -2.72
C THR A 232 -6.93 10.13 -3.13
N SER A 233 -6.66 11.34 -3.65
CA SER A 233 -7.72 12.26 -4.10
C SER A 233 -8.40 11.77 -5.38
N LYS A 234 -9.73 11.90 -5.44
CA LYS A 234 -10.58 11.59 -6.62
C LYS A 234 -10.07 12.22 -7.91
N VAL A 235 -9.53 13.45 -7.84
CA VAL A 235 -9.01 14.17 -9.00
C VAL A 235 -7.84 13.42 -9.65
N TYR A 236 -7.11 12.62 -8.87
CA TYR A 236 -5.98 11.84 -9.36
C TYR A 236 -6.34 10.41 -9.80
N GLY A 237 -7.62 10.00 -9.74
CA GLY A 237 -8.02 8.62 -10.05
C GLY A 237 -7.61 8.15 -11.45
N PHE A 238 -7.72 9.02 -12.46
CA PHE A 238 -7.24 8.72 -13.81
C PHE A 238 -5.72 8.54 -13.87
N TYR A 239 -4.96 9.39 -13.16
CA TYR A 239 -3.50 9.31 -13.10
C TYR A 239 -3.03 8.05 -12.37
N VAL A 240 -3.75 7.60 -11.34
CA VAL A 240 -3.47 6.33 -10.66
C VAL A 240 -3.51 5.18 -11.65
N ILE A 241 -4.57 5.08 -12.46
CA ILE A 241 -4.72 4.02 -13.47
C ILE A 241 -3.59 4.13 -14.51
N LEU A 242 -3.36 5.32 -15.06
CA LEU A 242 -2.35 5.55 -16.10
C LEU A 242 -0.94 5.20 -15.62
N ILE A 243 -0.52 5.71 -14.45
CA ILE A 243 0.80 5.45 -13.86
C ILE A 243 0.93 3.97 -13.51
N THR A 244 -0.12 3.35 -12.97
CA THR A 244 -0.12 1.92 -12.64
C THR A 244 0.09 1.06 -13.88
N CYS A 245 -0.67 1.31 -14.95
CA CYS A 245 -0.53 0.59 -16.22
C CYS A 245 0.87 0.81 -16.82
N PHE A 246 1.34 2.05 -16.85
CA PHE A 246 2.66 2.41 -17.37
C PHE A 246 3.80 1.71 -16.62
N LEU A 247 3.84 1.82 -15.28
CA LEU A 247 4.85 1.19 -14.46
C LEU A 247 4.79 -0.34 -14.52
N THR A 248 3.58 -0.92 -14.54
CA THR A 248 3.40 -2.37 -14.72
C THR A 248 3.96 -2.84 -16.05
N VAL A 249 3.67 -2.15 -17.16
CA VAL A 249 4.19 -2.48 -18.49
C VAL A 249 5.70 -2.33 -18.53
N ILE A 250 6.28 -1.30 -17.90
CA ILE A 250 7.73 -1.14 -17.80
C ILE A 250 8.33 -2.33 -17.05
N ILE A 251 7.88 -2.61 -15.83
CA ILE A 251 8.43 -3.70 -15.01
C ILE A 251 8.27 -5.04 -15.72
N PHE A 252 7.10 -5.30 -16.31
CA PHE A 252 6.86 -6.50 -17.10
C PHE A 252 7.81 -6.60 -18.30
N SER A 253 7.99 -5.50 -19.06
CA SER A 253 8.92 -5.46 -20.20
C SER A 253 10.35 -5.67 -19.75
N LEU A 254 10.76 -5.12 -18.61
CA LEU A 254 12.06 -5.36 -18.02
C LEU A 254 12.27 -6.84 -17.73
N VAL A 255 11.29 -7.53 -17.13
CA VAL A 255 11.36 -8.97 -16.86
C VAL A 255 11.38 -9.80 -18.15
N HIS A 256 10.55 -9.43 -19.14
CA HIS A 256 10.40 -10.18 -20.38
C HIS A 256 11.62 -10.03 -21.30
N LEU A 257 12.10 -8.80 -21.50
CA LEU A 257 13.20 -8.46 -22.42
C LEU A 257 14.60 -8.70 -21.81
N PHE A 258 14.71 -9.19 -20.57
CA PHE A 258 16.00 -9.51 -19.94
C PHE A 258 16.66 -10.78 -20.52
N LYS A 259 16.87 -10.80 -21.84
CA LYS A 259 17.60 -11.80 -22.62
C LYS A 259 18.31 -11.09 -23.79
N GLY A 260 19.40 -11.71 -24.29
CA GLY A 260 20.08 -11.28 -25.52
C GLY A 260 20.42 -9.79 -25.52
N PHE A 261 20.01 -9.09 -26.59
CA PHE A 261 20.25 -7.66 -26.76
C PHE A 261 19.42 -6.78 -25.78
N GLY A 262 18.18 -7.17 -25.47
CA GLY A 262 17.32 -6.45 -24.52
C GLY A 262 17.94 -6.36 -23.12
N LYS A 263 18.64 -7.41 -22.67
CA LYS A 263 19.42 -7.38 -21.42
C LYS A 263 20.44 -6.24 -21.43
N LYS A 264 21.17 -6.04 -22.54
CA LYS A 264 22.18 -4.97 -22.65
C LYS A 264 21.54 -3.58 -22.55
N ILE A 265 20.43 -3.36 -23.25
CA ILE A 265 19.70 -2.07 -23.20
C ILE A 265 19.20 -1.81 -21.77
N ILE A 266 18.56 -2.79 -21.15
CA ILE A 266 18.05 -2.68 -19.78
C ILE A 266 19.18 -2.41 -18.79
N THR A 267 20.27 -3.18 -18.87
CA THR A 267 21.43 -2.98 -18.02
C THR A 267 22.03 -1.60 -18.21
N LEU A 268 22.16 -1.12 -19.46
CA LEU A 268 22.64 0.24 -19.74
C LEU A 268 21.71 1.31 -19.14
N PHE A 269 20.40 1.16 -19.31
CA PHE A 269 19.40 2.07 -18.73
C PHE A 269 19.52 2.15 -17.20
N PHE A 270 19.60 1.01 -16.52
CA PHE A 270 19.78 0.98 -15.06
C PHE A 270 21.14 1.54 -14.64
N ILE A 271 22.22 1.28 -15.39
CA ILE A 271 23.53 1.90 -15.12
C ILE A 271 23.42 3.42 -15.21
N VAL A 272 22.79 3.97 -16.26
CA VAL A 272 22.58 5.41 -16.39
C VAL A 272 21.78 5.97 -15.23
N LEU A 273 20.69 5.31 -14.80
CA LEU A 273 19.91 5.75 -13.65
C LEU A 273 20.73 5.70 -12.34
N ILE A 274 21.47 4.62 -12.10
CA ILE A 274 22.29 4.45 -10.89
C ILE A 274 23.43 5.48 -10.87
N VAL A 275 24.13 5.67 -11.99
CA VAL A 275 25.21 6.66 -12.11
C VAL A 275 24.65 8.07 -11.97
N GLY A 276 23.52 8.38 -12.58
CA GLY A 276 22.84 9.67 -12.44
C GLY A 276 22.43 9.95 -10.99
N GLN A 277 21.80 8.99 -10.32
CA GLN A 277 21.42 9.11 -8.92
C GLN A 277 22.65 9.18 -7.99
N ALA A 278 23.71 8.42 -8.28
CA ALA A 278 24.97 8.51 -7.54
C ALA A 278 25.63 9.88 -7.73
N PHE A 279 25.63 10.43 -8.94
CA PHE A 279 26.12 11.77 -9.23
C PHE A 279 25.35 12.82 -8.44
N LEU A 280 24.01 12.77 -8.45
CA LEU A 280 23.16 13.67 -7.63
C LEU A 280 23.45 13.53 -6.14
N TRP A 281 23.64 12.30 -5.66
CA TRP A 281 24.01 12.03 -4.27
C TRP A 281 25.37 12.63 -3.91
N PHE A 282 26.43 12.37 -4.69
CA PHE A 282 27.77 12.90 -4.40
C PHE A 282 27.84 14.42 -4.46
N THR A 283 27.14 15.04 -5.41
CA THR A 283 27.15 16.50 -5.59
C THR A 283 26.29 17.21 -4.55
N ASN A 284 25.18 16.61 -4.10
CA ASN A 284 24.16 17.31 -3.30
C ASN A 284 23.80 16.66 -1.96
N ARG A 285 24.50 15.62 -1.48
CA ARG A 285 24.22 14.97 -0.17
C ARG A 285 24.27 15.91 1.03
N ASN A 286 25.10 16.95 0.96
CA ASN A 286 25.29 17.92 2.05
C ASN A 286 24.32 19.11 1.92
N ASN A 287 23.70 19.27 0.76
CA ASN A 287 22.72 20.32 0.51
C ASN A 287 21.36 19.81 0.99
N ASN A 288 20.57 20.68 1.63
CA ASN A 288 19.19 20.36 1.99
C ASN A 288 18.33 20.34 0.72
N PHE A 289 17.38 21.26 0.54
CA PHE A 289 16.62 21.35 -0.72
C PHE A 289 17.35 22.16 -1.79
N ILE A 290 17.35 21.65 -3.01
CA ILE A 290 17.71 22.36 -4.23
C ILE A 290 16.48 22.37 -5.13
N PHE A 291 15.91 23.55 -5.30
CA PHE A 291 14.72 23.75 -6.11
C PHE A 291 15.12 24.38 -7.45
N HIS A 292 15.05 23.62 -8.54
CA HIS A 292 15.21 24.16 -9.88
C HIS A 292 13.86 24.54 -10.49
N ASN A 293 12.91 23.62 -10.45
CA ASN A 293 11.52 23.80 -10.87
C ASN A 293 10.63 22.75 -10.15
N ASN A 294 9.32 22.76 -10.40
CA ASN A 294 8.40 21.82 -9.72
C ASN A 294 8.68 20.34 -10.02
N PHE A 295 9.25 20.06 -11.18
CA PHE A 295 9.54 18.71 -11.64
C PHE A 295 10.93 18.23 -11.20
N LEU A 296 11.83 19.16 -10.87
CA LEU A 296 13.21 18.94 -10.48
C LEU A 296 13.48 19.58 -9.12
N THR A 297 13.14 18.81 -8.09
CA THR A 297 13.52 19.10 -6.70
C THR A 297 14.46 18.00 -6.23
N VAL A 298 15.58 18.37 -5.63
CA VAL A 298 16.53 17.45 -5.02
C VAL A 298 16.60 17.75 -3.53
N TYR A 299 16.56 16.72 -2.69
CA TYR A 299 16.78 16.86 -1.25
C TYR A 299 17.88 15.91 -0.82
N ARG A 300 18.99 16.44 -0.29
CA ARG A 300 20.15 15.63 0.15
C ARG A 300 20.62 14.64 -0.92
N GLY A 301 20.63 15.09 -2.17
CA GLY A 301 21.02 14.28 -3.32
C GLY A 301 19.99 13.26 -3.81
N TRP A 302 18.84 13.11 -3.15
CA TRP A 302 17.72 12.34 -3.66
C TRP A 302 16.86 13.17 -4.61
N PHE A 303 16.67 12.66 -5.83
CA PHE A 303 15.72 13.24 -6.75
C PHE A 303 14.29 12.97 -6.26
N MET A 304 13.52 14.04 -6.07
CA MET A 304 12.11 13.97 -5.69
C MET A 304 11.25 14.10 -6.95
N PRO A 305 10.58 13.04 -7.41
CA PRO A 305 9.72 13.09 -8.60
C PRO A 305 8.38 13.80 -8.30
N PHE A 306 7.34 13.50 -9.08
CA PHE A 306 6.00 14.08 -9.08
C PHE A 306 5.21 14.04 -7.75
N PHE A 307 5.55 13.14 -6.84
CA PHE A 307 4.81 12.93 -5.60
C PHE A 307 5.14 14.00 -4.56
N ASP A 308 4.20 14.24 -3.65
CA ASP A 308 4.43 15.11 -2.49
C ASP A 308 5.43 14.42 -1.54
N VAL A 309 6.20 15.25 -0.84
CA VAL A 309 7.28 14.78 0.04
C VAL A 309 7.11 15.37 1.42
N MET A 310 7.20 14.53 2.44
CA MET A 310 7.37 14.97 3.81
C MET A 310 8.82 14.76 4.26
N VAL A 311 9.41 15.80 4.85
CA VAL A 311 10.71 15.76 5.50
C VAL A 311 10.52 15.97 6.99
N PHE A 312 11.11 15.07 7.79
CA PHE A 312 10.98 15.04 9.24
C PHE A 312 12.09 15.86 9.93
N PRO A 313 11.94 16.17 11.24
CA PRO A 313 12.96 16.92 11.99
C PRO A 313 14.32 16.23 12.06
N ASP A 314 14.35 14.90 11.99
CA ASP A 314 15.58 14.10 11.93
C ASP A 314 16.24 14.10 10.54
N LYS A 315 15.69 14.89 9.60
CA LYS A 315 16.15 15.05 8.21
C LYS A 315 15.99 13.80 7.35
N THR A 316 15.21 12.82 7.81
CA THR A 316 14.70 11.75 6.93
C THR A 316 13.53 12.27 6.11
N PHE A 317 13.19 11.59 5.02
CA PHE A 317 12.05 11.96 4.18
C PHE A 317 11.26 10.74 3.75
N ARG A 318 10.03 10.97 3.31
CA ARG A 318 9.15 9.96 2.72
C ARG A 318 8.22 10.61 1.69
N PHE A 319 7.86 9.86 0.64
CA PHE A 319 6.73 10.23 -0.21
C PHE A 319 5.42 10.09 0.56
N VAL A 320 4.54 11.06 0.37
CA VAL A 320 3.25 11.15 1.05
C VAL A 320 2.14 11.35 0.04
N ASP A 321 0.89 11.20 0.49
CA ASP A 321 -0.27 11.42 -0.37
C ASP A 321 -0.25 12.85 -0.95
N LYS A 322 -0.65 12.95 -2.22
CA LYS A 322 -0.77 14.23 -2.89
C LYS A 322 -2.08 14.88 -2.47
N LYS A 323 -2.01 15.85 -1.57
CA LYS A 323 -3.20 16.52 -1.04
C LYS A 323 -3.04 18.01 -0.87
N VAL A 324 -4.16 18.66 -1.08
CA VAL A 324 -4.33 20.11 -0.99
C VAL A 324 -4.78 20.50 0.42
N GLU A 325 -5.56 19.63 1.08
CA GLU A 325 -6.16 19.84 2.39
C GLU A 325 -5.73 18.79 3.42
N PHE A 326 -5.38 19.24 4.62
CA PHE A 326 -4.97 18.42 5.75
C PHE A 326 -6.09 18.30 6.78
N ASN A 327 -6.55 17.07 7.01
CA ASN A 327 -7.52 16.75 8.05
C ASN A 327 -6.85 16.64 9.44
N ASN A 328 -7.65 16.35 10.47
CA ASN A 328 -7.13 16.23 11.84
C ASN A 328 -6.20 15.04 12.06
N THR A 329 -6.40 13.94 11.32
CA THR A 329 -5.53 12.77 11.38
C THR A 329 -4.16 13.10 10.81
N ASP A 330 -4.13 13.79 9.67
CA ASP A 330 -2.89 14.24 9.04
C ASP A 330 -2.06 15.12 9.97
N LYS A 331 -2.73 16.10 10.59
CA LYS A 331 -2.11 17.02 11.57
C LYS A 331 -1.56 16.26 12.77
N LYS A 332 -2.25 15.23 13.26
CA LYS A 332 -1.75 14.40 14.37
C LYS A 332 -0.47 13.67 13.99
N VAL A 333 -0.39 13.11 12.78
CA VAL A 333 0.81 12.43 12.29
C VAL A 333 1.98 13.40 12.15
N ILE A 334 1.74 14.58 11.56
CA ILE A 334 2.73 15.67 11.49
C ILE A 334 3.24 16.01 12.90
N MET A 335 2.34 16.22 13.85
CA MET A 335 2.66 16.63 15.23
C MET A 335 3.37 15.56 16.05
N LYS A 336 3.18 14.27 15.75
CA LYS A 336 3.83 13.14 16.44
C LYS A 336 5.35 13.17 16.31
N SER A 337 5.88 13.86 15.29
CA SER A 337 7.32 14.03 15.09
C SER A 337 7.97 15.11 15.96
N ASP A 338 7.21 15.76 16.85
CA ASP A 338 7.65 16.87 17.73
C ASP A 338 8.37 18.01 16.97
N PRO A 339 7.72 18.63 15.95
CA PRO A 339 8.29 19.79 15.27
C PRO A 339 8.22 21.05 16.14
N ASP A 340 9.21 21.93 16.01
CA ASP A 340 9.12 23.34 16.41
C ASP A 340 8.37 24.15 15.33
N VAL A 341 8.58 23.78 14.05
CA VAL A 341 7.98 24.42 12.88
C VAL A 341 7.37 23.39 11.94
N ILE A 342 6.14 23.63 11.50
CA ILE A 342 5.50 22.95 10.38
C ILE A 342 5.57 23.90 9.18
N LEU A 343 6.28 23.47 8.14
CA LEU A 343 6.49 24.23 6.92
C LEU A 343 5.75 23.56 5.76
N ILE A 344 4.80 24.25 5.16
CA ILE A 344 4.04 23.75 4.01
C ILE A 344 4.50 24.50 2.76
N GLY A 345 5.01 23.75 1.78
CA GLY A 345 5.16 24.23 0.41
C GLY A 345 3.86 23.97 -0.34
N ALA A 346 3.10 25.01 -0.64
CA ALA A 346 1.71 24.95 -1.11
C ALA A 346 1.56 24.73 -2.64
N GLY A 347 2.63 24.36 -3.35
CA GLY A 347 2.66 24.31 -4.82
C GLY A 347 3.00 25.67 -5.43
N LEU A 348 2.91 25.78 -6.77
CA LEU A 348 3.15 27.05 -7.46
C LEU A 348 2.11 28.12 -7.16
N TYR A 349 0.85 27.69 -7.10
CA TYR A 349 -0.31 28.59 -7.04
C TYR A 349 -0.85 28.77 -5.62
N GLY A 350 -0.12 28.28 -4.61
CA GLY A 350 -0.53 28.39 -3.21
C GLY A 350 -1.78 27.56 -2.86
N GLU A 351 -2.07 26.51 -3.64
CA GLU A 351 -3.29 25.71 -3.47
C GLU A 351 -3.22 24.82 -2.23
N GLY A 352 -2.03 24.31 -1.87
CA GLY A 352 -1.83 23.40 -0.76
C GLY A 352 -1.83 24.06 0.63
N GLY A 353 -1.98 23.24 1.67
CA GLY A 353 -1.95 23.72 3.07
C GLY A 353 -3.33 24.03 3.65
N ASN A 354 -4.40 23.77 2.92
CA ASN A 354 -5.76 23.90 3.43
C ASN A 354 -5.95 23.03 4.68
N GLY A 355 -6.85 23.44 5.57
CA GLY A 355 -7.06 22.80 6.86
C GLY A 355 -6.14 23.31 7.97
N PHE A 356 -4.97 23.89 7.66
CA PHE A 356 -4.27 24.76 8.60
C PHE A 356 -4.90 26.17 8.59
N PRO A 357 -4.86 26.93 9.70
CA PRO A 357 -5.43 28.27 9.75
C PRO A 357 -4.74 29.22 8.75
N LEU A 358 -5.49 29.67 7.73
CA LEU A 358 -4.96 30.41 6.56
C LEU A 358 -4.76 31.92 6.75
N LYS A 359 -5.15 32.51 7.89
CA LYS A 359 -5.45 33.95 7.93
C LYS A 359 -4.26 34.92 8.10
N ASN A 360 -3.01 34.45 8.20
CA ASN A 360 -1.74 35.24 8.26
C ASN A 360 -0.53 34.31 7.96
N GLU A 361 0.62 34.86 7.55
CA GLU A 361 1.82 34.10 7.14
C GLU A 361 2.48 33.28 8.27
N THR A 362 2.16 33.57 9.53
CA THR A 362 2.70 32.86 10.70
C THR A 362 1.63 32.64 11.77
N HIS A 363 1.39 31.40 12.18
CA HIS A 363 0.50 31.08 13.31
C HIS A 363 1.13 30.06 14.23
N PHE A 364 0.75 30.09 15.51
CA PHE A 364 1.11 29.05 16.47
C PHE A 364 -0.09 28.14 16.74
N ILE A 365 0.15 26.84 16.71
CA ILE A 365 -0.82 25.83 17.13
C ILE A 365 -0.23 25.00 18.27
N LEU A 366 -1.08 24.51 19.18
CA LEU A 366 -0.64 23.69 20.29
C LEU A 366 -0.39 22.25 19.81
N ASN A 367 0.82 21.72 20.02
CA ASN A 367 1.07 20.29 19.86
C ASN A 367 0.32 19.52 20.95
N PRO A 368 -0.68 18.68 20.61
CA PRO A 368 -1.48 17.99 21.62
C PRO A 368 -0.67 16.98 22.43
N THR A 369 0.43 16.46 21.86
CA THR A 369 1.30 15.45 22.44
C THR A 369 2.32 16.08 23.38
N THR A 370 3.06 17.09 22.91
CA THR A 370 4.16 17.69 23.67
C THR A 370 3.77 18.95 24.46
N LYS A 371 2.54 19.45 24.24
CA LYS A 371 2.00 20.69 24.85
C LYS A 371 2.80 21.95 24.52
N LYS A 372 3.69 21.90 23.52
CA LYS A 372 4.46 23.05 23.03
C LYS A 372 3.70 23.80 21.94
N ALA A 373 3.95 25.10 21.83
CA ALA A 373 3.52 25.88 20.67
C ALA A 373 4.39 25.51 19.47
N VAL A 374 3.75 25.29 18.32
CA VAL A 374 4.39 24.93 17.06
C VAL A 374 4.02 25.99 16.04
N GLN A 375 5.01 26.56 15.37
CA GLN A 375 4.76 27.55 14.33
C GLN A 375 4.36 26.85 13.03
N VAL A 376 3.32 27.34 12.36
CA VAL A 376 2.92 26.91 11.02
C VAL A 376 3.26 28.02 10.05
N LEU A 377 4.01 27.65 9.01
CA LEU A 377 4.44 28.52 7.92
C LEU A 377 3.97 27.91 6.61
N ILE A 378 3.31 28.71 5.76
CA ILE A 378 2.80 28.26 4.46
C ILE A 378 3.37 29.20 3.40
N PHE A 379 4.10 28.65 2.43
CA PHE A 379 4.69 29.40 1.33
C PHE A 379 4.46 28.68 0.01
N ASP A 380 4.71 29.35 -1.12
CA ASP A 380 4.90 28.63 -2.38
C ASP A 380 6.07 27.64 -2.26
N SER A 381 6.05 26.58 -3.08
CA SER A 381 7.01 25.48 -2.95
C SER A 381 8.48 25.88 -3.08
N LYS A 382 8.80 26.93 -3.86
CA LYS A 382 10.17 27.43 -3.98
C LYS A 382 10.60 28.14 -2.70
N SER A 383 9.78 29.07 -2.22
CA SER A 383 10.04 29.82 -0.99
C SER A 383 10.08 28.91 0.23
N ALA A 384 9.23 27.88 0.29
CA ALA A 384 9.29 26.85 1.33
C ALA A 384 10.62 26.08 1.31
N CYS A 385 11.14 25.69 0.15
CA CYS A 385 12.45 25.02 0.06
C CYS A 385 13.58 25.91 0.60
N LEU A 386 13.57 27.19 0.25
CA LEU A 386 14.56 28.15 0.74
C LEU A 386 14.43 28.35 2.26
N LYS A 387 13.20 28.51 2.76
CA LYS A 387 12.96 28.68 4.19
C LYS A 387 13.33 27.44 5.00
N TYR A 388 13.09 26.24 4.46
CA TYR A 388 13.53 25.00 5.10
C TYR A 388 15.05 24.98 5.28
N ASN A 389 15.80 25.36 4.25
CA ASN A 389 17.26 25.37 4.32
C ASN A 389 17.74 26.30 5.44
N GLU A 390 17.21 27.52 5.48
CA GLU A 390 17.49 28.50 6.54
C GLU A 390 17.20 27.93 7.94
N LEU A 391 15.99 27.38 8.15
CA LEU A 391 15.60 26.80 9.44
C LEU A 391 16.46 25.59 9.83
N SER A 392 16.85 24.77 8.85
CA SER A 392 17.70 23.60 9.06
C SER A 392 19.13 24.00 9.45
N ASP A 393 19.66 25.08 8.86
CA ASP A 393 20.97 25.64 9.18
C ASP A 393 20.97 26.27 10.59
N MET A 394 19.83 26.81 11.04
CA MET A 394 19.62 27.26 12.43
C MET A 394 19.42 26.10 13.43
N GLY A 395 19.33 24.85 12.97
CA GLY A 395 19.10 23.69 13.84
C GLY A 395 17.68 23.57 14.40
N ILE A 396 16.70 24.27 13.80
CA ILE A 396 15.29 24.24 14.20
C ILE A 396 14.66 22.91 13.78
N LYS A 397 13.83 22.29 14.63
CA LYS A 397 13.12 21.06 14.29
C LYS A 397 11.96 21.36 13.34
N THR A 398 12.21 21.28 12.04
CA THR A 398 11.19 21.54 11.02
C THR A 398 10.66 20.25 10.42
N VAL A 399 9.32 20.09 10.42
CA VAL A 399 8.64 19.18 9.50
C VAL A 399 8.27 19.98 8.26
N MET A 400 8.65 19.50 7.09
CA MET A 400 8.23 20.09 5.82
C MET A 400 7.30 19.15 5.08
N VAL A 401 6.20 19.68 4.54
CA VAL A 401 5.38 18.98 3.54
C VAL A 401 5.43 19.79 2.25
N LEU A 402 6.00 19.21 1.21
CA LEU A 402 6.17 19.84 -0.11
C LEU A 402 5.10 19.33 -1.06
N HIS A 403 4.11 20.16 -1.34
CA HIS A 403 3.12 19.94 -2.39
C HIS A 403 3.71 20.25 -3.76
N LYS A 404 3.50 19.34 -4.72
CA LYS A 404 3.92 19.52 -6.11
C LYS A 404 2.70 19.64 -7.00
N SER A 405 2.28 20.85 -7.33
CA SER A 405 1.18 21.06 -8.28
C SER A 405 1.48 20.46 -9.65
N ILE A 406 0.45 20.06 -10.39
CA ILE A 406 0.56 19.60 -11.80
C ILE A 406 0.91 20.77 -12.71
#